data_AF-A0A212EQX2-F1
#
_entry.id   AF-A0A212EQX2-F1
#
_cell.length_a   1.000
_cell.length_b   1.000
_cell.length_c   1.000
_cell.angle_alpha   90.00
_cell.angle_beta   90.00
_cell.angle_gamma   90.00
#
_symmetry.space_group_name_H-M   'P 1'
#
loop_
_entity.id
_entity.type
_entity.pdbx_description
1 polymer ?
#
loop_
_entity_poly.entity_id
_entity_poly.type
_entity_poly.pdbx_seq_one_letter_code
_entity_poly.pdbx_strand_id
1 'polypeptide(L)'
;MGILRGRVDLTYRASNDPLKMHRALRIVKPNTDISGDYTCVVSTFMEEDSRTKQMIVFVPETNFRLIQNKTDDDTVNVICAADGAFPAPNLTLATPLSIRMT
;
A
#
# COMPACT_ATOMS: atom_id res chain seq x y z
N MET A 1 -0.48 -13.67 -18.49
CA MET A 1 0.43 -12.98 -17.55
C MET A 1 0.40 -11.49 -17.86
N GLY A 2 -0.58 -10.74 -17.33
CA GLY A 2 -0.76 -9.30 -17.59
C GLY A 2 0.25 -8.45 -16.83
N ILE A 3 -0.24 -7.55 -15.95
CA ILE A 3 0.59 -6.63 -15.16
C ILE A 3 1.70 -7.32 -14.33
N LEU A 4 1.54 -8.60 -13.99
CA LEU A 4 2.48 -9.42 -13.23
C LEU A 4 3.60 -10.07 -14.07
N ARG A 5 3.62 -9.88 -15.39
CA ARG A 5 4.63 -10.50 -16.26
C ARG A 5 6.04 -10.07 -15.84
N GLY A 6 6.91 -11.06 -15.61
CA GLY A 6 8.29 -10.81 -15.17
C GLY A 6 8.45 -10.38 -13.72
N ARG A 7 7.35 -10.28 -12.95
CA ARG A 7 7.37 -9.91 -11.52
C ARG A 7 7.04 -11.07 -10.58
N VAL A 8 6.81 -12.26 -11.11
CA VAL A 8 6.43 -13.45 -10.34
C VAL A 8 7.56 -14.47 -10.34
N ASP A 9 7.94 -14.93 -9.16
CA ASP A 9 8.84 -16.07 -8.98
C ASP A 9 8.04 -17.38 -9.04
N LEU A 10 8.05 -18.02 -10.22
CA LEU A 10 7.37 -19.30 -10.47
C LEU A 10 8.06 -20.49 -9.79
N THR A 11 9.28 -20.30 -9.28
CA THR A 11 10.04 -21.36 -8.61
C THR A 11 9.80 -21.41 -7.10
N TYR A 12 9.08 -20.40 -6.57
CA TYR A 12 8.81 -20.28 -5.15
C TYR A 12 8.01 -21.46 -4.59
N ARG A 13 8.50 -22.02 -3.48
CA ARG A 13 7.88 -23.12 -2.74
C ARG A 13 7.35 -22.60 -1.42
N ALA A 14 6.03 -22.63 -1.24
CA ALA A 14 5.34 -22.18 -0.04
C ALA A 14 5.32 -23.24 1.08
N SER A 15 5.54 -24.51 0.75
CA SER A 15 5.63 -25.62 1.70
C SER A 15 6.45 -26.79 1.16
N ASN A 16 6.87 -27.70 2.03
CA ASN A 16 7.52 -28.96 1.65
C ASN A 16 6.52 -30.07 1.28
N ASP A 17 5.22 -29.89 1.58
CA ASP A 17 4.15 -30.80 1.14
C ASP A 17 4.01 -30.77 -0.40
N PRO A 18 4.24 -31.90 -1.11
CA PRO A 18 4.15 -31.96 -2.57
C PRO A 18 2.81 -31.52 -3.14
N LEU A 19 1.70 -31.71 -2.41
CA LEU A 19 0.35 -31.34 -2.86
C LEU A 19 0.05 -29.86 -2.69
N LYS A 20 0.88 -29.13 -1.93
CA LYS A 20 0.68 -27.73 -1.56
C LYS A 20 1.89 -26.85 -1.84
N MET A 21 2.91 -27.39 -2.51
CA MET A 21 4.22 -26.77 -2.66
C MET A 21 4.16 -25.40 -3.36
N HIS A 22 3.35 -25.26 -4.41
CA HIS A 22 3.23 -24.01 -5.19
C HIS A 22 1.91 -23.27 -4.94
N ARG A 23 1.31 -23.43 -3.75
CA ARG A 23 0.00 -22.83 -3.41
C ARG A 23 0.00 -21.31 -3.17
N ALA A 24 1.15 -20.64 -3.33
CA ALA A 24 1.26 -19.21 -3.08
C ALA A 24 2.04 -18.52 -4.19
N LEU A 25 1.64 -17.29 -4.49
CA LEU A 25 2.28 -16.42 -5.46
C LEU A 25 3.35 -15.57 -4.77
N ARG A 26 4.60 -15.64 -5.24
CA ARG A 26 5.66 -14.73 -4.81
C ARG A 26 5.86 -13.64 -5.85
N ILE A 27 5.49 -12.41 -5.48
CA ILE A 27 5.73 -11.21 -6.28
C ILE A 27 7.05 -10.58 -5.85
N VAL A 28 7.94 -10.32 -6.81
CA VAL A 28 9.25 -9.71 -6.58
C VAL A 28 9.16 -8.22 -6.85
N LYS A 29 9.66 -7.41 -5.91
CA LYS A 29 9.67 -5.93 -5.98
C LYS A 29 8.30 -5.34 -6.33
N PRO A 30 7.28 -5.52 -5.45
CA PRO A 30 5.97 -4.95 -5.65
C PRO A 30 6.03 -3.42 -5.68
N ASN A 31 5.15 -2.81 -6.47
CA ASN A 31 4.99 -1.37 -6.64
C ASN A 31 3.49 -1.03 -6.76
N THR A 32 3.14 0.25 -6.78
CA THR A 32 1.73 0.67 -6.62
C THR A 32 0.82 0.24 -7.77
N ASP A 33 1.32 0.08 -9.00
CA ASP A 33 0.50 -0.31 -10.16
C ASP A 33 -0.08 -1.71 -10.06
N ILE A 34 0.52 -2.59 -9.24
CA ILE A 34 -0.02 -3.94 -9.01
C ILE A 34 -1.01 -4.00 -7.84
N SER A 35 -1.39 -2.87 -7.24
CA SER A 35 -2.48 -2.84 -6.26
C SER A 35 -3.80 -3.16 -6.96
N GLY A 36 -4.67 -3.91 -6.29
CA GLY A 36 -5.97 -4.29 -6.84
C GLY A 36 -6.50 -5.58 -6.25
N ASP A 37 -7.53 -6.12 -6.90
CA ASP A 37 -8.15 -7.39 -6.52
C ASP A 37 -7.42 -8.56 -7.16
N TYR A 38 -7.04 -9.51 -6.31
CA TYR A 38 -6.38 -10.75 -6.69
C TYR A 38 -7.36 -11.90 -6.54
N THR A 39 -7.73 -12.52 -7.65
CA THR A 39 -8.56 -13.73 -7.67
C THR A 39 -7.69 -14.95 -7.86
N CYS A 40 -7.75 -15.86 -6.89
CA CYS A 40 -7.24 -17.22 -7.05
C CYS A 40 -8.37 -18.09 -7.61
N VAL A 41 -8.08 -18.84 -8.68
CA VAL A 41 -9.03 -19.79 -9.29
C VAL A 41 -8.36 -21.16 -9.30
N VAL A 42 -9.06 -22.16 -8.77
CA VAL A 42 -8.62 -23.56 -8.75
C VAL A 42 -9.68 -24.39 -9.46
N SER A 43 -9.26 -25.10 -10.50
CA SER A 43 -10.18 -25.84 -11.38
C SER A 43 -9.76 -27.31 -11.45
N THR A 44 -10.75 -28.20 -11.41
CA THR A 44 -10.64 -29.65 -11.60
C THR A 44 -11.54 -30.07 -12.77
N PHE A 45 -11.55 -31.35 -13.12
CA PHE A 45 -12.46 -31.84 -14.17
C PHE A 45 -13.95 -31.72 -13.83
N MET A 46 -14.30 -31.61 -12.54
CA MET A 46 -15.69 -31.59 -12.08
C MET A 46 -16.15 -30.23 -11.56
N GLU A 47 -15.25 -29.46 -10.95
CA GLU A 47 -15.59 -28.23 -10.23
C GLU A 47 -14.46 -27.20 -10.33
N GLU A 48 -14.86 -25.93 -10.26
CA GLU A 48 -13.99 -24.76 -10.11
C GLU A 48 -14.41 -23.96 -8.86
N ASP A 49 -13.44 -23.58 -8.03
CA ASP A 49 -13.65 -22.64 -6.92
C ASP A 49 -12.75 -21.41 -7.09
N SER A 50 -13.22 -20.27 -6.60
CA SER A 50 -12.48 -19.02 -6.66
C SER A 50 -12.61 -18.18 -5.40
N ARG A 51 -11.56 -17.45 -5.08
CA ARG A 51 -11.51 -16.51 -3.95
C ARG A 51 -10.79 -15.24 -4.36
N THR A 52 -11.42 -14.10 -4.08
CA THR A 52 -10.85 -12.77 -4.36
C THR A 52 -10.44 -12.08 -3.08
N LYS A 53 -9.27 -11.43 -3.09
CA LYS A 53 -8.79 -10.58 -2.01
C LYS A 53 -8.14 -9.31 -2.56
N GLN A 54 -8.41 -8.18 -1.93
CA GLN A 54 -7.75 -6.92 -2.26
C GLN A 54 -6.33 -6.87 -1.67
N MET A 55 -5.36 -6.47 -2.48
CA MET A 55 -3.99 -6.17 -2.08
C MET A 55 -3.65 -4.72 -2.42
N ILE A 56 -3.14 -3.97 -1.45
CA ILE A 56 -2.70 -2.58 -1.63
C ILE A 56 -1.21 -2.49 -1.30
N VAL A 57 -0.43 -1.92 -2.21
CA VAL A 57 0.99 -1.61 -1.97
C VAL A 57 1.08 -0.18 -1.46
N PHE A 58 1.55 0.00 -0.23
CA PHE A 58 1.70 1.32 0.39
C PHE A 58 3.06 1.92 0.05
N VAL A 59 3.07 3.23 -0.20
CA VAL A 59 4.28 4.03 -0.42
C VAL A 59 4.25 5.21 0.55
N PRO A 60 5.30 5.42 1.36
CA PRO A 60 5.38 6.58 2.24
C PRO A 60 5.54 7.86 1.43
N GLU A 61 5.30 9.00 2.06
CA GLU A 61 5.59 10.30 1.46
C GLU A 61 7.09 10.45 1.14
N THR A 62 7.35 11.12 0.03
CA THR A 62 8.71 11.54 -0.37
C THR A 62 9.08 12.87 0.27
N ASN A 63 8.09 13.72 0.51
CA ASN A 63 8.25 15.03 1.12
C ASN A 63 7.05 15.33 2.00
N PHE A 64 7.30 15.86 3.20
CA PHE A 64 6.29 16.39 4.10
C PHE A 64 6.60 17.86 4.38
N ARG A 65 5.60 18.73 4.23
CA ARG A 65 5.75 20.19 4.35
C ARG A 65 4.66 20.77 5.23
N LEU A 66 5.07 21.47 6.28
CA LEU A 66 4.23 22.34 7.10
C LEU A 66 4.73 23.77 6.96
N ILE A 67 4.01 24.60 6.22
CA ILE A 67 4.39 25.98 5.90
C ILE A 67 3.42 26.91 6.61
N GLN A 68 3.94 27.96 7.25
CA GLN A 68 3.14 28.99 7.91
C GLN A 68 3.49 30.35 7.32
N ASN A 69 2.50 31.04 6.77
CA ASN A 69 2.66 32.37 6.20
C ASN A 69 1.77 33.34 6.97
N LYS A 70 2.37 34.41 7.48
CA LYS A 70 1.60 35.54 8.04
C LYS A 70 1.01 36.35 6.89
N THR A 71 -0.27 36.69 7.01
CA THR A 71 -0.98 37.58 6.08
C THR A 71 -1.13 38.97 6.69
N ASP A 72 -1.31 39.99 5.83
CA ASP A 72 -1.41 41.39 6.25
C ASP A 72 -2.60 41.66 7.17
N ASP A 73 -3.67 40.86 7.04
CA ASP A 73 -4.90 40.93 7.85
C ASP A 73 -4.79 40.21 9.21
N ASP A 74 -3.59 40.11 9.79
CA ASP A 74 -3.30 39.45 11.07
C ASP A 74 -3.78 37.98 11.17
N THR A 75 -3.94 37.35 10.01
CA THR A 75 -4.25 35.93 9.87
C THR A 75 -2.98 35.10 9.62
N VAL A 76 -3.07 33.78 9.82
CA VAL A 76 -1.97 32.84 9.53
C VAL A 76 -2.49 31.77 8.58
N ASN A 77 -1.86 31.66 7.42
CA ASN A 77 -2.10 30.57 6.49
C ASN A 77 -1.18 29.39 6.81
N VAL A 78 -1.77 28.23 7.11
CA VAL A 78 -1.03 27.00 7.41
C VAL A 78 -1.27 25.99 6.29
N ILE A 79 -0.21 25.64 5.57
CA ILE A 79 -0.25 24.65 4.49
C ILE A 79 0.41 23.37 4.98
N CYS A 80 -0.35 22.28 4.99
CA CYS A 80 0.13 20.94 5.29
C CYS A 80 0.03 20.08 4.03
N ALA A 81 1.15 19.56 3.54
CA ALA A 81 1.21 18.78 2.31
C ALA A 81 2.16 17.58 2.47
N ALA A 82 1.75 16.43 1.91
CA ALA A 82 2.55 15.23 1.82
C ALA A 82 2.54 14.72 0.37
N ASP A 83 3.71 14.68 -0.27
CA ASP A 83 3.85 14.36 -1.69
C ASP A 83 4.33 12.93 -1.90
N GLY A 84 3.79 12.24 -2.90
CA GLY A 84 4.24 10.92 -3.33
C GLY A 84 3.78 9.73 -2.47
N ALA A 85 3.03 9.98 -1.39
CA ALA A 85 2.40 8.92 -0.60
C ALA A 85 1.26 8.24 -1.36
N PHE A 86 1.14 6.91 -1.19
CA PHE A 86 0.03 6.12 -1.72
C PHE A 86 -0.43 5.05 -0.71
N PRO A 87 -1.75 4.88 -0.49
CA PRO A 87 -2.84 5.78 -0.93
C PRO A 87 -2.67 7.21 -0.39
N ALA A 88 -3.48 8.15 -0.87
CA ALA A 88 -3.44 9.53 -0.38
C ALA A 88 -3.55 9.55 1.15
N PRO A 89 -2.63 10.24 1.86
CA PRO A 89 -2.59 10.20 3.31
C PRO A 89 -3.68 11.09 3.92
N ASN A 90 -4.07 10.78 5.16
CA ASN A 90 -4.93 11.65 5.94
C ASN A 90 -4.06 12.54 6.82
N LEU A 91 -4.15 13.86 6.63
CA LEU A 91 -3.30 14.84 7.32
C LEU A 91 -4.09 15.51 8.44
N THR A 92 -3.56 15.41 9.66
CA THR A 92 -4.15 16.05 10.85
C THR A 92 -3.20 17.09 11.41
N LEU A 93 -3.70 18.30 11.62
CA LEU A 93 -2.99 19.35 12.35
C LEU A 93 -3.44 19.32 13.81
N ALA A 94 -2.49 19.23 14.73
CA ALA A 94 -2.74 19.27 16.17
C ALA A 94 -1.76 20.23 16.85
N THR A 95 -2.25 20.95 17.86
CA THR A 95 -1.39 21.73 18.74
C THR A 95 -0.74 20.81 19.77
N PRO A 96 0.57 20.97 20.05
CA PRO A 96 1.18 20.20 21.13
C PRO A 96 0.52 20.58 22.46
N LEU A 97 0.12 19.58 23.25
CA LEU A 97 -0.22 19.81 24.66
C LEU A 97 1.04 20.36 25.35
N SER A 98 0.97 21.60 25.82
CA SER A 98 1.99 22.13 26.72
C SER A 98 1.89 21.37 28.04
N ILE A 99 2.70 20.32 28.21
CA ILE A 99 2.98 19.80 29.54
C ILE A 99 3.79 20.90 30.22
N ARG A 100 3.14 21.68 31.10
CA ARG A 100 3.87 22.51 32.07
C ARG A 100 4.76 21.56 32.87
N MET A 101 6.06 21.59 32.64
CA MET A 101 7.03 21.13 33.63
C MET A 101 7.01 22.18 34.75
N THR A 102 6.18 21.95 35.76
CA THR A 102 6.34 22.56 37.09
C THR A 102 7.59 22.03 37.76
#